data_AF-A0A5A7W5X4-F1
#
_entry.id   AF-A0A5A7W5X4-F1
#
_cell.length_a   1.000
_cell.length_b   1.000
_cell.length_c   1.000
_cell.angle_alpha   90.00
_cell.angle_beta   90.00
_cell.angle_gamma   90.00
#
_symmetry.space_group_name_H-M   'P 1'
#
loop_
_entity.id
_entity.type
_entity.pdbx_description
1 polymer ?
#
loop_
_entity_poly.entity_id
_entity_poly.type
_entity_poly.pdbx_seq_one_letter_code
_entity_poly.pdbx_strand_id
1 'polypeptide(L)'
;MEGAHMQITRAAVCLVAFMLPSVAVQAASVHIVALGASNTYGHGRGRTNGGVEPSQAFPAQLEAMLRARGVDAHVANAGIPGDTTGGMLQRLNSAVPDGTQIVILQPGGNDARRGEGASRAGNVAAIQQQLAARHIKVIVTGMTAPASTRDPDGQHFNASGHAAVASSLVPRVMAAMRGK
;
A
#
# COMPACT_ATOMS: atom_id res chain seq x y z
N MET A 1 -25.92 22.20 83.41
CA MET A 1 -25.43 21.16 82.49
C MET A 1 -26.36 21.17 81.30
N GLU A 2 -25.92 21.66 80.15
CA GLU A 2 -26.52 21.64 78.79
C GLU A 2 -26.00 22.91 78.12
N GLY A 3 -25.34 22.94 76.96
CA GLY A 3 -25.06 21.95 75.94
C GLY A 3 -24.71 22.82 74.72
N ALA A 4 -23.41 23.08 74.49
CA ALA A 4 -22.97 23.99 73.45
C ALA A 4 -23.23 23.37 72.06
N HIS A 5 -24.11 23.99 71.28
CA HIS A 5 -24.37 23.63 69.88
C HIS A 5 -23.23 24.15 69.00
N MET A 6 -22.26 23.28 68.70
CA MET A 6 -21.19 23.53 67.74
C MET A 6 -21.69 23.22 66.32
N GLN A 7 -21.92 24.25 65.51
CA GLN A 7 -22.23 24.10 64.09
C GLN A 7 -20.95 23.80 63.31
N ILE A 8 -20.86 22.59 62.75
CA ILE A 8 -19.76 22.17 61.87
C ILE A 8 -20.14 22.54 60.44
N THR A 9 -19.63 23.66 59.95
CA THR A 9 -19.79 24.08 58.54
C THR A 9 -18.89 23.20 57.67
N ARG A 10 -19.48 22.22 56.98
CA ARG A 10 -18.79 21.39 55.98
C ARG A 10 -18.58 22.21 54.70
N ALA A 11 -17.37 22.71 54.48
CA ALA A 11 -16.99 23.31 53.20
C ALA A 11 -16.89 22.21 52.12
N ALA A 12 -17.80 22.24 51.13
CA ALA A 12 -17.74 21.37 49.98
C ALA A 12 -16.67 21.89 49.00
N VAL A 13 -15.57 21.15 48.85
CA VAL A 13 -14.56 21.41 47.83
C VAL A 13 -15.08 20.84 46.50
N CYS A 14 -15.62 21.70 45.63
CA CYS A 14 -15.96 21.34 44.26
C CYS A 14 -14.66 21.18 43.45
N LEU A 15 -14.22 19.94 43.25
CA LEU A 15 -13.14 19.61 42.32
C LEU A 15 -13.67 19.75 40.88
N VAL A 16 -13.46 20.92 40.27
CA VAL A 16 -13.77 21.13 38.85
C VAL A 16 -12.68 20.44 38.03
N ALA A 17 -12.97 19.25 37.52
CA ALA A 17 -12.09 18.54 36.61
C ALA A 17 -12.01 19.31 35.27
N PHE A 18 -10.87 19.94 35.01
CA PHE A 18 -10.59 20.63 33.75
C PHE A 18 -10.35 19.57 32.66
N MET A 19 -11.42 19.20 31.95
CA MET A 19 -11.35 18.34 30.76
C MET A 19 -10.67 19.12 29.64
N LEU A 20 -9.37 18.89 29.45
CA LEU A 20 -8.64 19.42 28.29
C LEU A 20 -9.19 18.77 27.02
N PRO A 21 -9.59 19.54 26.00
CA PRO A 21 -10.01 18.98 24.73
C PRO A 21 -8.82 18.28 24.07
N SER A 22 -8.88 16.96 23.93
CA SER A 22 -7.94 16.21 23.10
C SER A 22 -8.21 16.54 21.63
N VAL A 23 -7.38 17.41 21.06
CA VAL A 23 -7.36 17.62 19.61
C VAL A 23 -6.79 16.34 18.99
N ALA A 24 -7.63 15.54 18.35
CA ALA A 24 -7.17 14.40 17.58
C ALA A 24 -6.34 14.92 16.40
N VAL A 25 -5.03 14.65 16.42
CA VAL A 25 -4.19 14.83 15.24
C VAL A 25 -4.64 13.79 14.21
N GLN A 26 -5.33 14.24 13.16
CA GLN A 26 -5.59 13.42 12.00
C GLN A 26 -4.24 13.08 11.36
N ALA A 27 -3.79 11.84 11.49
CA ALA A 27 -2.59 11.38 10.78
C ALA A 27 -2.86 11.51 9.27
N ALA A 28 -1.96 12.18 8.54
CA ALA A 28 -2.09 12.31 7.10
C ALA A 28 -2.05 10.92 6.44
N SER A 29 -3.01 10.64 5.56
CA SER A 29 -3.10 9.37 4.85
C SER A 29 -1.87 9.13 3.96
N VAL A 30 -1.37 7.90 3.95
CA VAL A 30 -0.27 7.48 3.06
C VAL A 30 -0.84 7.00 1.74
N HIS A 31 -0.53 7.73 0.66
CA HIS A 31 -0.87 7.42 -0.71
C HIS A 31 0.23 6.58 -1.36
N ILE A 32 -0.17 5.39 -1.79
CA ILE A 32 0.68 4.38 -2.40
C ILE A 32 0.12 4.08 -3.80
N VAL A 33 0.99 3.94 -4.79
CA VAL A 33 0.61 3.45 -6.12
C VAL A 33 1.30 2.11 -6.37
N ALA A 34 0.52 1.09 -6.70
CA ALA A 34 1.04 -0.16 -7.26
C ALA A 34 1.12 -0.03 -8.79
N LEU A 35 2.33 0.20 -9.31
CA LEU A 35 2.60 0.32 -10.75
C LEU A 35 3.05 -1.04 -11.31
N GLY A 36 2.30 -1.60 -12.26
CA GLY A 36 2.68 -2.89 -12.84
C GLY A 36 1.76 -3.36 -13.95
N ALA A 37 1.73 -4.68 -14.14
CA ALA A 37 0.99 -5.33 -15.21
C ALA A 37 -0.23 -6.13 -14.71
N SER A 38 -0.50 -7.30 -15.31
CA SER A 38 -1.66 -8.14 -15.01
C SER A 38 -1.74 -8.64 -13.57
N ASN A 39 -0.62 -9.05 -12.97
CA ASN A 39 -0.57 -9.43 -11.54
C ASN A 39 -0.75 -8.24 -10.59
N THR A 40 -0.54 -7.00 -11.04
CA THR A 40 -0.92 -5.82 -10.27
C THR A 40 -2.40 -5.53 -10.42
N TYR A 41 -2.91 -5.63 -11.64
CA TYR A 41 -4.34 -5.47 -11.92
C TYR A 41 -5.21 -6.52 -11.20
N GLY A 42 -4.72 -7.77 -11.08
CA GLY A 42 -5.52 -8.92 -10.67
C GLY A 42 -6.13 -9.68 -11.86
N HIS A 43 -5.54 -9.57 -13.05
CA HIS A 43 -6.05 -10.20 -14.27
C HIS A 43 -5.35 -11.54 -14.53
N GLY A 44 -6.13 -12.58 -14.90
CA GLY A 44 -5.62 -13.85 -15.41
C GLY A 44 -5.29 -13.80 -16.91
N ARG A 45 -5.40 -14.93 -17.63
CA ARG A 45 -5.11 -14.99 -19.07
C ARG A 45 -6.24 -15.63 -19.89
N GLY A 46 -6.90 -14.85 -20.75
CA GLY A 46 -7.67 -15.34 -21.92
C GLY A 46 -8.60 -16.54 -21.65
N ARG A 47 -8.40 -17.65 -22.39
CA ARG A 47 -9.28 -18.85 -22.43
C ARG A 47 -9.28 -19.71 -21.15
N THR A 48 -8.45 -19.41 -20.16
CA THR A 48 -8.50 -20.06 -18.85
C THR A 48 -9.17 -19.11 -17.85
N ASN A 49 -10.19 -19.59 -17.13
CA ASN A 49 -10.74 -18.84 -15.99
C ASN A 49 -9.60 -18.58 -14.99
N GLY A 50 -9.34 -17.31 -14.72
CA GLY A 50 -8.26 -16.88 -13.83
C GLY A 50 -8.33 -15.38 -13.58
N GLY A 51 -7.47 -14.90 -12.69
CA GLY A 51 -7.59 -13.56 -12.12
C GLY A 51 -8.47 -13.57 -10.87
N VAL A 52 -8.56 -12.40 -10.25
CA VAL A 52 -9.17 -12.22 -8.94
C VAL A 52 -10.07 -11.01 -8.93
N GLU A 53 -11.03 -11.00 -8.01
CA GLU A 53 -11.83 -9.80 -7.77
C GLU A 53 -10.92 -8.61 -7.40
N PRO A 54 -11.32 -7.36 -7.70
CA PRO A 54 -10.51 -6.19 -7.37
C PRO A 54 -10.09 -6.11 -5.89
N SER A 55 -10.96 -6.56 -4.98
CA SER A 55 -10.69 -6.63 -3.53
C SER A 55 -9.67 -7.72 -3.15
N GLN A 56 -9.47 -8.71 -4.02
CA GLN A 56 -8.53 -9.80 -3.83
C GLN A 56 -7.18 -9.52 -4.51
N ALA A 57 -7.08 -8.51 -5.38
CA ALA A 57 -5.79 -8.09 -5.92
C ALA A 57 -4.86 -7.57 -4.80
N PHE A 58 -3.56 -7.76 -4.95
CA PHE A 58 -2.59 -7.44 -3.90
C PHE A 58 -2.63 -5.96 -3.45
N PRO A 59 -2.92 -4.96 -4.31
CA PRO A 59 -3.01 -3.58 -3.86
C PRO A 59 -4.12 -3.37 -2.82
N ALA A 60 -5.31 -3.92 -3.07
CA ALA A 60 -6.44 -3.84 -2.14
C ALA A 60 -6.18 -4.62 -0.85
N GLN A 61 -5.58 -5.81 -0.96
CA GLN A 61 -5.19 -6.59 0.22
C GLN A 61 -4.11 -5.89 1.05
N LEU A 62 -3.13 -5.26 0.40
CA LEU A 62 -2.10 -4.48 1.09
C LEU A 62 -2.71 -3.29 1.83
N GLU A 63 -3.63 -2.56 1.22
CA GLU A 63 -4.37 -1.47 1.89
C GLU A 63 -5.06 -1.98 3.15
N ALA A 64 -5.83 -3.07 3.04
CA ALA A 64 -6.53 -3.67 4.17
C ALA A 64 -5.55 -4.10 5.28
N MET A 65 -4.43 -4.71 4.92
CA MET A 65 -3.41 -5.15 5.88
C MET A 65 -2.68 -4.00 6.58
N LEU A 66 -2.48 -2.87 5.90
CA LEU A 66 -1.90 -1.65 6.48
C LEU A 66 -2.91 -1.00 7.44
N ARG A 67 -4.18 -0.87 7.03
CA ARG A 67 -5.26 -0.34 7.87
C ARG A 67 -5.48 -1.16 9.13
N ALA A 68 -5.45 -2.49 9.04
CA ALA A 68 -5.51 -3.39 10.18
C ALA A 68 -4.36 -3.20 11.19
N ARG A 69 -3.28 -2.50 10.79
CA ARG A 69 -2.12 -2.15 11.63
C ARG A 69 -2.14 -0.69 12.09
N GLY A 70 -3.27 0.00 11.95
CA GLY A 70 -3.43 1.40 12.36
C GLY A 70 -2.78 2.41 11.40
N VAL A 71 -2.43 2.01 10.17
CA VAL A 71 -1.96 2.93 9.14
C VAL A 71 -3.13 3.37 8.28
N ASP A 72 -3.41 4.67 8.28
CA ASP A 72 -4.29 5.27 7.30
C ASP A 72 -3.58 5.28 5.94
N ALA A 73 -3.85 4.25 5.12
CA ALA A 73 -3.27 4.06 3.80
C ALA A 73 -4.35 4.06 2.72
N HIS A 74 -3.96 4.55 1.54
CA HIS A 74 -4.68 4.40 0.29
C HIS A 74 -3.75 3.81 -0.76
N VAL A 75 -4.09 2.65 -1.33
CA VAL A 75 -3.27 1.94 -2.32
C VAL A 75 -3.99 1.92 -3.66
N ALA A 76 -3.59 2.82 -4.56
CA ALA A 76 -4.10 2.86 -5.92
C ALA A 76 -3.53 1.73 -6.77
N ASN A 77 -4.40 0.98 -7.45
CA ASN A 77 -4.01 -0.04 -8.42
C ASN A 77 -3.79 0.60 -9.79
N ALA A 78 -2.53 0.70 -10.22
CA ALA A 78 -2.13 1.18 -11.55
C ALA A 78 -1.59 0.04 -12.43
N GLY A 79 -2.14 -1.17 -12.26
CA GLY A 79 -1.85 -2.32 -13.11
C GLY A 79 -2.47 -2.20 -14.49
N ILE A 80 -1.73 -2.54 -15.56
CA ILE A 80 -2.27 -2.68 -16.92
C ILE A 80 -1.88 -4.06 -17.47
N PRO A 81 -2.83 -4.97 -17.75
CA PRO A 81 -2.50 -6.28 -18.31
C PRO A 81 -1.64 -6.18 -19.58
N GLY A 82 -0.53 -6.93 -19.61
CA GLY A 82 0.40 -6.95 -20.75
C GLY A 82 1.41 -5.81 -20.83
N ASP A 83 1.41 -4.86 -19.89
CA ASP A 83 2.32 -3.71 -19.85
C ASP A 83 3.79 -4.14 -19.65
N THR A 84 4.72 -3.47 -20.32
CA THR A 84 6.19 -3.67 -20.17
C THR A 84 6.78 -2.57 -19.31
N THR A 85 8.05 -2.69 -18.92
CA THR A 85 8.71 -1.58 -18.20
C THR A 85 8.83 -0.32 -19.04
N GLY A 86 8.91 -0.46 -20.38
CA GLY A 86 8.85 0.67 -21.31
C GLY A 86 7.48 1.36 -21.29
N GLY A 87 6.40 0.57 -21.34
CA GLY A 87 5.03 1.11 -21.23
C GLY A 87 4.75 1.78 -19.88
N MET A 88 5.21 1.17 -18.78
CA MET A 88 5.15 1.77 -17.43
C MET A 88 5.88 3.11 -17.36
N LEU A 89 7.07 3.21 -17.96
CA LEU A 89 7.86 4.44 -18.02
C LEU A 89 7.12 5.52 -18.82
N GLN A 90 6.55 5.17 -19.98
CA GLN A 90 5.83 6.11 -20.83
C GLN A 90 4.61 6.73 -20.13
N ARG A 91 3.90 5.97 -19.29
CA ARG A 91 2.71 6.44 -18.57
C ARG A 91 2.98 6.89 -17.14
N LEU A 92 4.25 7.00 -16.71
CA LEU A 92 4.60 7.17 -15.30
C LEU A 92 3.93 8.40 -14.67
N ASN A 93 3.88 9.52 -15.40
CA ASN A 93 3.33 10.78 -14.90
C ASN A 93 1.82 10.70 -14.67
N SER A 94 1.07 10.04 -15.55
CA SER A 94 -0.38 9.89 -15.37
C SER A 94 -0.73 8.78 -14.38
N ALA A 95 0.08 7.73 -14.30
CA ALA A 95 -0.14 6.60 -13.40
C ALA A 95 0.22 6.90 -11.94
N VAL A 96 1.14 7.84 -11.71
CA VAL A 96 1.61 8.23 -10.38
C VAL A 96 1.29 9.72 -10.18
N PRO A 97 0.11 10.07 -9.66
CA PRO A 97 -0.26 11.47 -9.43
C PRO A 97 0.54 12.08 -8.28
N ASP A 98 0.51 13.41 -8.19
CA ASP A 98 1.12 14.16 -7.09
C ASP A 98 0.51 13.78 -5.75
N GLY A 99 1.30 13.93 -4.69
CA GLY A 99 0.94 13.45 -3.35
C GLY A 99 1.17 11.94 -3.15
N THR A 100 1.55 11.16 -4.17
CA THR A 100 2.02 9.78 -3.95
C THR A 100 3.31 9.80 -3.13
N GLN A 101 3.41 9.03 -2.04
CA GLN A 101 4.66 8.92 -1.27
C GLN A 101 5.44 7.64 -1.55
N ILE A 102 4.75 6.57 -1.95
CA ILE A 102 5.37 5.27 -2.21
C ILE A 102 4.84 4.70 -3.52
N VAL A 103 5.74 4.19 -4.36
CA VAL A 103 5.40 3.35 -5.51
C VAL A 103 5.89 1.94 -5.28
N ILE A 104 5.01 0.97 -5.45
CA ILE A 104 5.36 -0.44 -5.55
C ILE A 104 5.48 -0.76 -7.04
N LEU A 105 6.71 -0.92 -7.52
CA LEU A 105 7.01 -1.21 -8.92
C LEU A 105 7.07 -2.73 -9.12
N GLN A 106 6.17 -3.25 -9.95
CA GLN A 106 6.10 -4.65 -10.37
C GLN A 106 6.48 -4.73 -11.85
N PRO A 107 7.76 -4.90 -12.21
CA PRO A 107 8.19 -4.85 -13.61
C PRO A 107 7.80 -6.12 -14.40
N GLY A 108 7.35 -7.19 -13.72
CA GLY A 108 6.77 -8.37 -14.36
C GLY A 108 7.71 -9.16 -15.26
N GLY A 109 7.18 -9.89 -16.25
CA GLY A 109 7.97 -10.66 -17.23
C GLY A 109 7.62 -10.32 -18.68
N ASN A 110 6.84 -9.27 -18.91
CA ASN A 110 6.33 -8.94 -20.24
C ASN A 110 7.43 -8.46 -21.19
N ASP A 111 8.45 -7.77 -20.70
CA ASP A 111 9.58 -7.34 -21.54
C ASP A 111 10.23 -8.55 -22.23
N ALA A 112 10.54 -9.60 -21.46
CA ALA A 112 11.11 -10.84 -22.01
C ALA A 112 10.16 -11.51 -23.02
N ARG A 113 8.86 -11.58 -22.70
CA ARG A 113 7.85 -12.16 -23.60
C ARG A 113 7.65 -11.37 -24.89
N ARG A 114 7.99 -10.08 -24.91
CA ARG A 114 7.90 -9.21 -26.10
C ARG A 114 9.25 -9.02 -26.83
N GLY A 115 10.32 -9.67 -26.37
CA GLY A 115 11.66 -9.47 -26.94
C GLY A 115 12.33 -8.15 -26.53
N GLU A 116 11.80 -7.45 -25.53
CA GLU A 116 12.27 -6.16 -25.00
C GLU A 116 13.13 -6.32 -23.72
N GLY A 117 13.53 -7.54 -23.38
CA GLY A 117 14.21 -7.86 -22.12
C GLY A 117 15.50 -7.07 -21.86
N ALA A 118 16.23 -6.70 -22.93
CA ALA A 118 17.46 -5.91 -22.82
C ALA A 118 17.21 -4.49 -22.29
N SER A 119 16.07 -3.87 -22.61
CA SER A 119 15.71 -2.51 -22.18
C SER A 119 15.20 -2.47 -20.74
N ARG A 120 14.81 -3.62 -20.18
CA ARG A 120 14.15 -3.72 -18.87
C ARG A 120 14.92 -3.02 -17.75
N ALA A 121 16.22 -3.29 -17.64
CA ALA A 121 17.04 -2.72 -16.57
C ALA A 121 17.13 -1.19 -16.66
N GLY A 122 17.34 -0.67 -17.88
CA GLY A 122 17.37 0.77 -18.14
C GLY A 122 16.04 1.45 -17.84
N ASN A 123 14.92 0.83 -18.24
CA ASN A 123 13.59 1.35 -17.97
C ASN A 123 13.27 1.39 -16.47
N VAL A 124 13.60 0.33 -15.72
CA VAL A 124 13.40 0.29 -14.26
C VAL A 124 14.24 1.37 -13.57
N ALA A 125 15.51 1.53 -13.97
CA ALA A 125 16.37 2.58 -13.44
C ALA A 125 15.81 3.98 -13.74
N ALA A 126 15.32 4.22 -14.96
CA ALA A 126 14.69 5.48 -15.34
C ALA A 126 13.41 5.78 -14.53
N ILE A 127 12.55 4.78 -14.32
CA ILE A 127 11.36 4.92 -13.46
C ILE A 127 11.79 5.30 -12.04
N GLN A 128 12.78 4.60 -11.47
CA GLN A 128 13.27 4.89 -10.12
C GLN A 128 13.85 6.31 -10.03
N GLN A 129 14.62 6.75 -11.02
CA GLN A 129 15.19 8.09 -11.06
C GLN A 129 14.10 9.18 -11.14
N GLN A 130 13.10 9.01 -12.01
CA GLN A 130 12.01 9.99 -12.15
C GLN A 130 11.15 10.07 -10.88
N LEU A 131 10.89 8.94 -10.23
CA LEU A 131 10.16 8.91 -8.95
C LEU A 131 10.98 9.50 -7.80
N ALA A 132 12.29 9.23 -7.76
CA ALA A 132 13.19 9.83 -6.77
C ALA A 132 13.27 11.35 -6.91
N ALA A 133 13.28 11.89 -8.14
CA ALA A 133 13.22 13.34 -8.40
C ALA A 133 11.92 13.99 -7.89
N ARG A 134 10.87 13.18 -7.70
CA ARG A 134 9.59 13.60 -7.10
C ARG A 134 9.52 13.30 -5.60
N HIS A 135 10.63 12.89 -4.99
CA HIS A 135 10.73 12.45 -3.59
C HIS A 135 9.83 11.25 -3.23
N ILE A 136 9.54 10.40 -4.22
CA ILE A 136 8.70 9.21 -4.06
C ILE A 136 9.59 8.00 -3.80
N LYS A 137 9.28 7.24 -2.75
CA LYS A 137 10.01 6.01 -2.40
C LYS A 137 9.58 4.87 -3.31
N VAL A 138 10.53 4.10 -3.83
CA VAL A 138 10.24 2.99 -4.74
C VAL A 138 10.55 1.65 -4.09
N ILE A 139 9.57 0.76 -4.09
CA ILE A 139 9.67 -0.64 -3.66
C ILE A 139 9.55 -1.52 -4.91
N VAL A 140 10.67 -2.01 -5.41
CA VAL A 140 10.65 -2.97 -6.53
C VAL A 140 10.25 -4.35 -6.00
N THR A 141 9.24 -4.99 -6.59
CA THR A 141 8.75 -6.31 -6.16
C THR A 141 8.93 -7.37 -7.24
N GLY A 142 9.43 -8.53 -6.81
CA GLY A 142 9.42 -9.77 -7.60
C GLY A 142 8.16 -10.60 -7.43
N MET A 143 7.16 -10.10 -6.67
CA MET A 143 5.92 -10.80 -6.33
C MET A 143 6.16 -12.11 -5.56
N THR A 144 6.75 -12.00 -4.38
CA THR A 144 7.07 -13.16 -3.53
C THR A 144 5.81 -13.86 -3.02
N ALA A 145 5.54 -15.08 -3.52
CA ALA A 145 4.46 -15.96 -3.08
C ALA A 145 4.82 -17.44 -3.39
N PRO A 146 4.21 -18.42 -2.71
CA PRO A 146 4.46 -19.84 -2.98
C PRO A 146 4.08 -20.21 -4.42
N ALA A 147 4.88 -21.07 -5.06
CA ALA A 147 4.64 -21.47 -6.45
C ALA A 147 3.27 -22.15 -6.67
N SER A 148 2.75 -22.85 -5.65
CA SER A 148 1.43 -23.49 -5.63
C SER A 148 0.25 -22.51 -5.66
N THR A 149 0.49 -21.21 -5.47
CA THR A 149 -0.56 -20.17 -5.48
C THR A 149 -0.75 -19.53 -6.85
N ARG A 150 -0.14 -20.09 -7.90
CA ARG A 150 -0.36 -19.66 -9.28
C ARG A 150 -1.64 -20.26 -9.83
N ASP A 151 -2.32 -19.49 -10.67
CA ASP A 151 -3.40 -19.97 -11.51
C ASP A 151 -2.88 -21.03 -12.51
N PRO A 152 -3.77 -21.83 -13.12
CA PRO A 152 -3.40 -22.85 -14.10
C PRO A 152 -2.57 -22.34 -15.29
N ASP A 153 -2.60 -21.03 -15.56
CA ASP A 153 -1.76 -20.41 -16.60
C ASP A 153 -0.27 -20.27 -16.24
N GLY A 154 0.10 -20.62 -14.99
CA GLY A 154 1.47 -20.62 -14.48
C GLY A 154 2.09 -19.23 -14.33
N GLN A 155 1.35 -18.15 -14.54
CA GLN A 155 1.86 -16.78 -14.59
C GLN A 155 1.21 -15.88 -13.55
N HIS A 156 -0.11 -15.97 -13.41
CA HIS A 156 -0.88 -15.13 -12.51
C HIS A 156 -1.09 -15.80 -11.16
N PHE A 157 -1.29 -15.02 -10.12
CA PHE A 157 -1.60 -15.53 -8.80
C PHE A 157 -3.11 -15.64 -8.62
N ASN A 158 -3.53 -16.69 -7.92
CA ASN A 158 -4.88 -16.75 -7.38
C ASN A 158 -4.99 -15.83 -6.13
N ALA A 159 -6.17 -15.80 -5.50
CA ALA A 159 -6.42 -14.94 -4.35
C ALA A 159 -5.43 -15.14 -3.18
N SER A 160 -4.98 -16.38 -2.91
CA SER A 160 -4.02 -16.64 -1.84
C SER A 160 -2.60 -16.20 -2.21
N GLY A 161 -2.23 -16.29 -3.48
CA GLY A 161 -0.96 -15.75 -3.96
C GLY A 161 -0.90 -14.23 -3.87
N HIS A 162 -1.98 -13.54 -4.25
CA HIS A 162 -2.10 -12.09 -4.04
C HIS A 162 -2.02 -11.71 -2.55
N ALA A 163 -2.63 -12.50 -1.67
CA ALA A 163 -2.51 -12.30 -0.22
C ALA A 163 -1.08 -12.45 0.29
N ALA A 164 -0.36 -13.47 -0.18
CA ALA A 164 1.03 -13.68 0.18
C ALA A 164 1.93 -12.53 -0.29
N VAL A 165 1.72 -12.05 -1.53
CA VAL A 165 2.42 -10.86 -2.05
C VAL A 165 2.14 -9.64 -1.18
N ALA A 166 0.87 -9.34 -0.88
CA ALA A 166 0.51 -8.21 -0.04
C ALA A 166 1.17 -8.30 1.34
N SER A 167 1.11 -9.46 1.98
CA SER A 167 1.74 -9.71 3.28
C SER A 167 3.26 -9.49 3.25
N SER A 168 3.92 -9.90 2.16
CA SER A 168 5.38 -9.69 1.99
C SER A 168 5.75 -8.21 1.84
N LEU A 169 4.83 -7.38 1.35
CA LEU A 169 5.04 -5.95 1.11
C LEU A 169 4.81 -5.11 2.36
N VAL A 170 3.94 -5.53 3.28
CA VAL A 170 3.65 -4.81 4.53
C VAL A 170 4.91 -4.33 5.27
N PRO A 171 5.88 -5.19 5.65
CA PRO A 171 7.06 -4.73 6.40
C PRO A 171 7.91 -3.74 5.60
N ARG A 172 7.94 -3.87 4.26
CA ARG A 172 8.72 -3.01 3.37
C ARG A 172 8.08 -1.62 3.24
N VAL A 173 6.75 -1.56 3.12
CA VAL A 173 5.99 -0.30 3.13
C VAL A 173 6.15 0.40 4.47
N MET A 174 5.97 -0.32 5.58
CA MET A 174 6.15 0.24 6.92
C MET A 174 7.57 0.78 7.15
N ALA A 175 8.60 0.09 6.64
CA ALA A 175 9.96 0.59 6.68
C ALA A 175 10.15 1.85 5.83
N ALA A 176 9.61 1.86 4.61
CA ALA A 176 9.64 3.03 3.72
C ALA A 176 8.97 4.25 4.36
N MET A 177 7.89 4.09 5.13
CA MET A 177 7.24 5.20 5.85
C MET A 177 8.13 5.84 6.93
N ARG A 178 9.03 5.07 7.57
CA ARG A 178 9.85 5.54 8.70
C ARG A 178 11.11 6.30 8.29
N GLY A 179 11.70 5.98 7.14
CA GLY A 179 12.93 6.65 6.69
C GLY A 179 12.62 8.06 6.19
N LYS A 180 12.77 9.09 7.03
CA LYS A 180 12.82 10.48 6.58
C LYS A 180 14.17 10.78 5.95
#